data_AF-A0A1W9MYA6-F1
#
_entry.id   AF-A0A1W9MYA6-F1
#
_cell.length_a   1.000
_cell.length_b   1.000
_cell.length_c   1.000
_cell.angle_alpha   90.00
_cell.angle_beta   90.00
_cell.angle_gamma   90.00
#
_symmetry.space_group_name_H-M   'P 1'
#
loop_
_entity.id
_entity.type
_entity.pdbx_description
1 polymer ?
#
loop_
_entity_poly.entity_id
_entity_poly.type
_entity_poly.pdbx_seq_one_letter_code
_entity_poly.pdbx_strand_id
1 'polypeptide(L)'
;MANQISQRVERQTRQGNVILHSFCSPDEIASLSFRETFSRYARYNPIISKKETLIETASKPDANVTLAFTPEGKIVGFAMLVYPAPEERWVRVGERVMMEVSVIEVSREWRSAGISKALLRLVTDHPLKEDRILYMVGYSWTWDLDGTGIAPMTYRDMMVNLFASCEFKIFQTNEPNIMMRPENLFMARIGANISEPVQKRFKMVRFNLS
;
A
#
# COMPACT_ATOMS: atom_id res chain seq x y z
N MET A 1 -21.31 9.81 -0.48
CA MET A 1 -20.25 8.79 -0.36
C MET A 1 -20.35 7.87 -1.56
N ALA A 2 -19.22 7.43 -2.14
CA ALA A 2 -19.27 6.38 -3.16
C ALA A 2 -19.66 5.04 -2.51
N ASN A 3 -20.31 4.15 -3.27
CA ASN A 3 -20.74 2.86 -2.73
C ASN A 3 -19.53 1.94 -2.53
N GLN A 4 -19.10 1.74 -1.28
CA GLN A 4 -17.94 0.91 -0.94
C GLN A 4 -18.32 -0.57 -1.03
N ILE A 5 -18.04 -1.18 -2.19
CA ILE A 5 -18.19 -2.63 -2.37
C ILE A 5 -16.99 -3.32 -1.72
N SER A 6 -17.18 -3.77 -0.47
CA SER A 6 -16.27 -4.71 0.17
C SER A 6 -16.24 -6.03 -0.60
N GLN A 7 -15.04 -6.59 -0.77
CA GLN A 7 -14.80 -7.85 -1.48
C GLN A 7 -14.09 -8.82 -0.55
N ARG A 8 -14.68 -9.99 -0.32
CA ARG A 8 -14.10 -11.10 0.45
C ARG A 8 -13.73 -12.24 -0.50
N VAL A 9 -12.48 -12.67 -0.47
CA VAL A 9 -11.92 -13.67 -1.38
C VAL A 9 -11.13 -14.71 -0.60
N GLU A 10 -11.56 -15.96 -0.65
CA GLU A 10 -10.80 -17.09 -0.09
C GLU A 10 -9.75 -17.58 -1.08
N ARG A 11 -8.59 -17.97 -0.55
CA ARG A 11 -7.45 -18.44 -1.36
C ARG A 11 -6.67 -19.54 -0.64
N GLN A 12 -6.60 -20.70 -1.27
CA GLN A 12 -5.68 -21.76 -0.87
C GLN A 12 -4.22 -21.37 -1.23
N THR A 13 -3.30 -21.61 -0.31
CA THR A 13 -1.85 -21.42 -0.50
C THR A 13 -1.08 -22.66 -0.02
N ARG A 14 0.24 -22.70 -0.23
CA ARG A 14 1.09 -23.80 0.29
C ARG A 14 1.20 -23.82 1.81
N GLN A 15 0.90 -22.69 2.46
CA GLN A 15 0.94 -22.50 3.91
C GLN A 15 -0.42 -22.71 4.59
N GLY A 16 -1.49 -22.93 3.82
CA GLY A 16 -2.87 -23.02 4.31
C GLY A 16 -3.82 -22.07 3.57
N ASN A 17 -5.05 -21.96 4.05
CA ASN A 17 -6.04 -21.06 3.49
C ASN A 17 -5.87 -19.63 4.03
N VAL A 18 -6.15 -18.64 3.18
CA VAL A 18 -6.14 -17.21 3.52
C VAL A 18 -7.44 -16.59 3.02
N ILE A 19 -8.13 -15.89 3.91
CA ILE A 19 -9.24 -14.99 3.60
C ILE A 19 -8.61 -13.62 3.35
N LEU A 20 -8.85 -13.03 2.17
CA LEU A 20 -8.57 -11.63 1.91
C LEU A 20 -9.87 -10.84 1.94
N HIS A 21 -9.85 -9.63 2.52
CA HIS A 21 -11.03 -8.80 2.68
C HIS A 21 -10.66 -7.32 2.49
N SER A 22 -11.38 -6.58 1.65
CA SER A 22 -11.23 -5.13 1.48
C SER A 22 -12.24 -4.33 2.30
N PHE A 23 -11.90 -3.09 2.64
CA PHE A 23 -12.72 -2.21 3.49
C PHE A 23 -13.08 -2.85 4.85
N CYS A 24 -12.12 -3.56 5.48
CA CYS A 24 -12.29 -4.12 6.81
C CYS A 24 -12.68 -3.04 7.82
N SER A 25 -13.73 -3.27 8.61
CA SER A 25 -14.20 -2.30 9.60
C SER A 25 -13.28 -2.25 10.84
N PRO A 26 -13.31 -1.15 11.62
CA PRO A 26 -12.66 -1.08 12.92
C PRO A 26 -12.96 -2.29 13.82
N ASP A 27 -14.22 -2.75 13.85
CA ASP A 27 -14.67 -3.88 14.66
C ASP A 27 -14.16 -5.24 14.14
N GLU A 28 -14.12 -5.46 12.82
CA GLU A 28 -13.53 -6.68 12.24
C GLU A 28 -12.03 -6.75 12.59
N ILE A 29 -11.29 -5.66 12.38
CA ILE A 29 -9.88 -5.56 12.74
C ILE A 29 -9.71 -5.75 14.27
N ALA A 30 -10.62 -5.22 15.09
CA ALA A 30 -10.61 -5.42 16.54
C ALA A 30 -10.82 -6.88 16.96
N SER A 31 -11.61 -7.67 16.21
CA SER A 31 -11.81 -9.10 16.47
C SER A 31 -10.62 -10.00 16.11
N LEU A 32 -9.81 -9.62 15.11
CA LEU A 32 -8.73 -10.47 14.56
C LEU A 32 -7.44 -10.40 15.39
N SER A 33 -6.60 -11.45 15.32
CA SER A 33 -5.30 -11.50 16.00
C SER A 33 -4.18 -10.94 15.12
N PHE A 34 -3.38 -10.02 15.66
CA PHE A 34 -2.23 -9.40 14.98
C PHE A 34 -0.88 -9.73 15.64
N ARG A 35 -0.88 -10.30 16.84
CA ARG A 35 0.34 -10.57 17.62
C ARG A 35 1.21 -11.65 16.95
N GLU A 36 2.48 -11.70 17.34
CA GLU A 36 3.54 -12.64 16.91
C GLU A 36 3.98 -12.53 15.42
N THR A 37 3.02 -12.25 14.54
CA THR A 37 3.12 -12.33 13.07
C THR A 37 3.96 -11.21 12.46
N PHE A 38 4.00 -10.04 13.10
CA PHE A 38 4.81 -8.88 12.75
C PHE A 38 5.77 -8.54 13.88
N SER A 39 6.67 -9.49 14.17
CA SER A 39 7.74 -9.34 15.16
C SER A 39 8.91 -8.51 14.62
N ARG A 40 9.61 -7.78 15.50
CA ARG A 40 10.86 -7.09 15.14
C ARG A 40 11.96 -8.13 14.94
N TYR A 41 12.66 -8.04 13.82
CA TYR A 41 13.89 -8.79 13.58
C TYR A 41 15.11 -7.84 13.68
N ALA A 42 16.29 -8.39 13.96
CA ALA A 42 17.47 -7.59 14.35
C ALA A 42 17.88 -6.47 13.38
N ARG A 43 17.49 -6.55 12.09
CA ARG A 43 17.70 -5.50 11.07
C ARG A 43 16.43 -5.15 10.27
N TYR A 44 15.24 -5.54 10.74
CA TYR A 44 13.96 -5.19 10.10
C TYR A 44 12.87 -4.90 11.15
N ASN A 45 12.30 -3.70 11.08
CA ASN A 45 11.09 -3.33 11.81
C ASN A 45 9.90 -3.34 10.83
N PRO A 46 8.80 -4.04 11.15
CA PRO A 46 7.51 -3.85 10.48
C PRO A 46 7.11 -2.38 10.42
N ILE A 47 6.51 -1.95 9.31
CA ILE A 47 6.06 -0.56 9.14
C ILE A 47 4.89 -0.30 10.08
N ILE A 48 3.97 -1.27 10.18
CA ILE A 48 2.91 -1.28 11.18
C ILE A 48 3.21 -2.39 12.19
N SER A 49 3.49 -2.00 13.44
CA SER A 49 3.74 -2.92 14.57
C SER A 49 2.63 -2.92 15.62
N LYS A 50 1.50 -2.28 15.31
CA LYS A 50 0.34 -2.09 16.19
C LYS A 50 -0.95 -2.34 15.41
N LYS A 51 -1.87 -3.11 15.98
CA LYS A 51 -3.19 -3.36 15.36
C LYS A 51 -4.06 -2.10 15.37
N GLU A 52 -3.83 -1.27 16.37
CA GLU A 52 -4.50 0.00 16.64
C GLU A 52 -4.40 0.95 15.43
N THR A 53 -3.25 1.03 14.76
CA THR A 53 -3.06 1.87 13.57
C THR A 53 -3.86 1.41 12.35
N LEU A 54 -4.21 0.11 12.27
CA LEU A 54 -5.14 -0.41 11.26
C LEU A 54 -6.59 0.00 11.59
N ILE A 55 -6.99 -0.10 12.86
CA ILE A 55 -8.32 0.30 13.36
C ILE A 55 -8.54 1.82 13.18
N GLU A 56 -7.56 2.63 13.58
CA GLU A 56 -7.51 4.09 13.37
C GLU A 56 -7.60 4.45 11.89
N THR A 57 -6.97 3.67 11.00
CA THR A 57 -6.99 3.95 9.55
C THR A 57 -8.29 3.50 8.89
N ALA A 58 -8.88 2.38 9.30
CA ALA A 58 -10.22 1.95 8.86
C ALA A 58 -11.33 2.92 9.30
N SER A 59 -11.06 3.75 10.32
CA SER A 59 -11.95 4.81 10.78
C SER A 59 -11.89 6.10 9.94
N LYS A 60 -10.98 6.20 8.95
CA LYS A 60 -10.79 7.41 8.13
C LYS A 60 -11.71 7.38 6.88
N PRO A 61 -12.32 8.51 6.49
CA PRO A 61 -13.20 8.57 5.32
C PRO A 61 -12.41 8.31 4.02
N ASP A 62 -13.02 7.52 3.12
CA ASP A 62 -12.42 7.03 1.85
C ASP A 62 -11.12 6.21 2.02
N ALA A 63 -10.76 5.77 3.23
CA ALA A 63 -9.68 4.80 3.40
C ALA A 63 -10.12 3.38 3.04
N ASN A 64 -9.18 2.55 2.60
CA ASN A 64 -9.37 1.11 2.44
C ASN A 64 -8.25 0.39 3.19
N VAL A 65 -8.59 -0.21 4.34
CA VAL A 65 -7.76 -1.22 4.98
C VAL A 65 -8.18 -2.57 4.41
N THR A 66 -7.26 -3.21 3.70
CA THR A 66 -7.43 -4.57 3.17
C THR A 66 -6.58 -5.53 3.99
N LEU A 67 -7.19 -6.59 4.52
CA LEU A 67 -6.49 -7.62 5.28
C LEU A 67 -6.33 -8.93 4.50
N ALA A 68 -5.36 -9.72 4.94
CA ALA A 68 -5.22 -11.14 4.64
C ALA A 68 -5.06 -11.88 5.97
N PHE A 69 -5.96 -12.81 6.29
CA PHE A 69 -5.99 -13.53 7.57
C PHE A 69 -6.36 -15.02 7.38
N THR A 70 -5.96 -15.86 8.33
CA THR A 70 -6.29 -17.30 8.33
C THR A 70 -7.73 -17.54 8.83
N PRO A 71 -8.33 -18.73 8.62
CA PRO A 71 -9.67 -19.04 9.14
C PRO A 71 -9.80 -18.90 10.67
N GLU A 72 -8.70 -19.06 11.40
CA GLU A 72 -8.59 -18.90 12.86
C GLU A 72 -8.41 -17.43 13.29
N GLY A 73 -8.42 -16.49 12.33
CA GLY A 73 -8.36 -15.05 12.59
C GLY A 73 -6.96 -14.46 12.76
N LYS A 74 -5.88 -15.18 12.44
CA LYS A 74 -4.49 -14.63 12.46
C LYS A 74 -4.28 -13.75 11.23
N ILE A 75 -4.03 -12.45 11.39
CA ILE A 75 -3.64 -11.52 10.31
C ILE A 75 -2.23 -11.87 9.85
N VAL A 76 -2.09 -12.25 8.58
CA VAL A 76 -0.83 -12.66 7.95
C VAL A 76 -0.32 -11.66 6.89
N GLY A 77 -1.17 -10.72 6.48
CA GLY A 77 -0.80 -9.59 5.64
C GLY A 77 -1.84 -8.49 5.67
N PHE A 78 -1.45 -7.28 5.26
CA PHE A 78 -2.34 -6.14 5.16
C PHE A 78 -1.85 -5.13 4.12
N ALA A 79 -2.75 -4.32 3.60
CA ALA A 79 -2.44 -3.13 2.82
C ALA A 79 -3.39 -1.99 3.20
N MET A 80 -2.93 -0.75 3.08
CA MET A 80 -3.75 0.44 3.33
C MET A 80 -3.68 1.40 2.15
N LEU A 81 -4.84 1.90 1.71
CA LEU A 81 -4.98 3.06 0.82
C LEU A 81 -5.59 4.21 1.62
N VAL A 82 -4.91 5.36 1.64
CA VAL A 82 -5.28 6.56 2.45
C VAL A 82 -5.05 7.86 1.68
N TYR A 83 -5.59 8.98 2.15
CA TYR A 83 -5.12 10.29 1.71
C TYR A 83 -3.73 10.60 2.32
N PRO A 84 -2.86 11.36 1.63
CA PRO A 84 -1.59 11.86 2.18
C PRO A 84 -1.78 12.65 3.47
N ALA A 85 -0.75 12.68 4.30
CA ALA A 85 -0.69 13.55 5.47
C ALA A 85 -0.64 15.06 5.06
N PRO A 86 -1.18 16.00 5.84
CA PRO A 86 -1.24 17.43 5.48
C PRO A 86 0.12 18.07 5.16
N GLU A 87 1.18 17.59 5.80
CA GLU A 87 2.57 18.01 5.60
C GLU A 87 3.22 17.44 4.32
N GLU A 88 2.65 16.38 3.73
CA GLU A 88 3.18 15.80 2.51
C GLU A 88 2.92 16.72 1.31
N ARG A 89 4.00 17.06 0.60
CA ARG A 89 3.99 17.96 -0.56
C ARG A 89 3.01 17.58 -1.68
N TRP A 90 2.49 16.36 -1.69
CA TRP A 90 1.51 15.83 -2.65
C TRP A 90 0.12 16.44 -2.50
N VAL A 91 -0.27 16.95 -1.32
CA VAL A 91 -1.57 17.63 -1.12
C VAL A 91 -1.76 18.81 -2.09
N ARG A 92 -0.65 19.43 -2.52
CA ARG A 92 -0.60 20.57 -3.46
C ARG A 92 -1.08 20.24 -4.88
N VAL A 93 -1.29 18.97 -5.23
CA VAL A 93 -1.93 18.59 -6.51
C VAL A 93 -3.41 18.98 -6.51
N GLY A 94 -4.05 18.95 -5.34
CA GLY A 94 -5.44 19.35 -5.11
C GLY A 94 -6.05 18.57 -3.95
N GLU A 95 -7.04 19.16 -3.29
CA GLU A 95 -7.81 18.50 -2.23
C GLU A 95 -8.35 17.15 -2.70
N ARG A 96 -8.06 16.10 -1.93
CA ARG A 96 -8.49 14.71 -2.18
C ARG A 96 -8.15 14.18 -3.58
N VAL A 97 -7.15 14.71 -4.29
CA VAL A 97 -6.73 14.17 -5.60
C VAL A 97 -5.82 12.95 -5.46
N MET A 98 -4.86 13.02 -4.54
CA MET A 98 -3.83 11.98 -4.33
C MET A 98 -4.29 10.99 -3.26
N MET A 99 -4.00 9.69 -3.42
CA MET A 99 -4.14 8.68 -2.36
C MET A 99 -2.95 7.74 -2.36
N GLU A 100 -2.36 7.43 -1.20
CA GLU A 100 -1.20 6.57 -1.08
C GLU A 100 -1.58 5.13 -0.69
N VAL A 101 -1.01 4.15 -1.39
CA VAL A 101 -0.84 2.78 -0.88
C VAL A 101 0.30 2.80 0.15
N SER A 102 0.02 3.36 1.33
CA SER A 102 1.03 3.75 2.34
C SER A 102 1.72 2.59 3.02
N VAL A 103 1.12 1.40 2.99
CA VAL A 103 1.78 0.15 3.34
C VAL A 103 1.21 -1.02 2.54
N ILE A 104 2.08 -1.99 2.25
CA ILE A 104 1.69 -3.35 1.91
C ILE A 104 2.70 -4.31 2.56
N GLU A 105 2.25 -5.10 3.53
CA GLU A 105 3.12 -6.00 4.32
C GLU A 105 2.54 -7.42 4.34
N VAL A 106 3.43 -8.42 4.27
CA VAL A 106 3.11 -9.85 4.38
C VAL A 106 4.18 -10.50 5.26
N SER A 107 3.73 -11.20 6.29
CA SER A 107 4.60 -11.85 7.27
C SER A 107 5.46 -12.93 6.63
N ARG A 108 6.66 -13.16 7.18
CA ARG A 108 7.71 -13.98 6.56
C ARG A 108 7.24 -15.39 6.18
N GLU A 109 6.47 -16.04 7.06
CA GLU A 109 5.84 -17.35 6.85
C GLU A 109 5.01 -17.41 5.55
N TRP A 110 4.29 -16.34 5.23
CA TRP A 110 3.27 -16.28 4.16
C TRP A 110 3.76 -15.57 2.89
N ARG A 111 5.05 -15.24 2.81
CA ARG A 111 5.67 -14.71 1.57
C ARG A 111 5.70 -15.76 0.47
N SER A 112 5.90 -15.30 -0.77
CA SER A 112 5.87 -16.10 -2.00
C SER A 112 4.55 -16.85 -2.31
N ALA A 113 3.55 -16.82 -1.43
CA ALA A 113 2.18 -17.29 -1.69
C ALA A 113 1.38 -16.37 -2.63
N GLY A 114 1.97 -15.26 -3.09
CA GLY A 114 1.33 -14.27 -3.96
C GLY A 114 0.23 -13.43 -3.28
N ILE A 115 0.21 -13.39 -1.95
CA ILE A 115 -0.76 -12.64 -1.14
C ILE A 115 -0.65 -11.13 -1.40
N SER A 116 0.56 -10.57 -1.48
CA SER A 116 0.79 -9.15 -1.81
C SER A 116 0.13 -8.72 -3.12
N LYS A 117 0.16 -9.57 -4.16
CA LYS A 117 -0.53 -9.28 -5.44
C LYS A 117 -2.05 -9.28 -5.32
N ALA A 118 -2.62 -10.01 -4.36
CA ALA A 118 -4.06 -9.99 -4.10
C ALA A 118 -4.46 -8.82 -3.19
N LEU A 119 -3.69 -8.55 -2.12
CA LEU A 119 -3.82 -7.35 -1.28
C LEU A 119 -3.76 -6.07 -2.12
N LEU A 120 -2.76 -5.91 -3.00
CA LEU A 120 -2.63 -4.72 -3.83
C LEU A 120 -3.85 -4.51 -4.74
N ARG A 121 -4.37 -5.58 -5.35
CA ARG A 121 -5.59 -5.51 -6.18
C ARG A 121 -6.78 -5.05 -5.36
N LEU A 122 -7.04 -5.70 -4.22
CA LEU A 122 -8.17 -5.40 -3.34
C LEU A 122 -8.09 -4.01 -2.70
N VAL A 123 -6.87 -3.51 -2.42
CA VAL A 123 -6.69 -2.16 -1.86
C VAL A 123 -6.81 -1.05 -2.92
N THR A 124 -6.43 -1.34 -4.18
CA THR A 124 -6.47 -0.37 -5.30
C THR A 124 -7.74 -0.44 -6.16
N ASP A 125 -8.57 -1.48 -6.01
CA ASP A 125 -9.93 -1.56 -6.56
C ASP A 125 -10.93 -0.67 -5.78
N HIS A 126 -10.50 0.57 -5.51
CA HIS A 126 -11.25 1.56 -4.77
C HIS A 126 -12.31 2.23 -5.67
N PRO A 127 -13.55 2.50 -5.21
CA PRO A 127 -14.58 3.15 -6.04
C PRO A 127 -14.16 4.49 -6.64
N LEU A 128 -13.23 5.21 -6.00
CA LEU A 128 -12.72 6.50 -6.48
C LEU A 128 -11.46 6.36 -7.36
N LYS A 129 -10.99 5.16 -7.71
CA LYS A 129 -9.67 4.95 -8.37
C LYS A 129 -9.49 5.68 -9.71
N GLU A 130 -10.60 6.01 -10.39
CA GLU A 130 -10.57 6.80 -11.62
C GLU A 130 -10.63 8.32 -11.39
N ASP A 131 -11.16 8.75 -10.25
CA ASP A 131 -11.20 10.16 -9.81
C ASP A 131 -9.98 10.55 -8.96
N ARG A 132 -8.97 9.69 -8.90
CA ARG A 132 -7.78 9.83 -8.03
C ARG A 132 -6.49 9.53 -8.77
N ILE A 133 -5.40 10.07 -8.24
CA ILE A 133 -4.05 9.60 -8.53
C ILE A 133 -3.63 8.71 -7.36
N LEU A 134 -3.62 7.39 -7.58
CA LEU A 134 -3.11 6.45 -6.58
C LEU A 134 -1.58 6.45 -6.68
N TYR A 135 -0.85 6.55 -5.57
CA TYR A 135 0.61 6.52 -5.56
C TYR A 135 1.17 5.62 -4.47
N MET A 136 2.49 5.42 -4.49
CA MET A 136 3.26 4.75 -3.45
C MET A 136 4.67 5.34 -3.41
N VAL A 137 5.27 5.41 -2.22
CA VAL A 137 6.70 5.69 -2.06
C VAL A 137 7.45 4.47 -1.53
N GLY A 138 8.52 4.07 -2.22
CA GLY A 138 9.34 2.92 -1.88
C GLY A 138 10.72 3.35 -1.42
N TYR A 139 10.97 3.27 -0.12
CA TYR A 139 12.25 3.57 0.52
C TYR A 139 12.99 2.29 0.92
N SER A 140 14.24 2.09 0.49
CA SER A 140 14.94 0.80 0.69
C SER A 140 15.27 0.47 2.15
N TRP A 141 15.28 1.47 3.03
CA TRP A 141 15.43 1.27 4.47
C TRP A 141 14.18 0.74 5.18
N THR A 142 13.04 0.61 4.49
CA THR A 142 11.83 -0.08 5.01
C THR A 142 11.65 -1.48 4.43
N TRP A 143 12.63 -2.01 3.68
CA TRP A 143 12.53 -3.32 3.02
C TRP A 143 13.24 -4.42 3.80
N ASP A 144 12.65 -5.62 3.80
CA ASP A 144 13.21 -6.79 4.47
C ASP A 144 14.24 -7.52 3.57
N LEU A 145 15.34 -6.81 3.27
CA LEU A 145 16.44 -7.34 2.46
C LEU A 145 17.08 -8.58 3.14
N ASP A 146 17.32 -8.51 4.45
CA ASP A 146 17.80 -9.62 5.27
C ASP A 146 16.88 -10.85 5.19
N GLY A 147 15.57 -10.67 5.33
CA GLY A 147 14.57 -11.73 5.29
C GLY A 147 14.21 -12.22 3.88
N THR A 148 14.93 -11.76 2.85
CA THR A 148 14.76 -12.21 1.46
C THR A 148 16.08 -12.66 0.81
N GLY A 149 17.23 -12.14 1.25
CA GLY A 149 18.53 -12.37 0.62
C GLY A 149 18.71 -11.67 -0.73
N ILE A 150 17.83 -10.71 -1.05
CA ILE A 150 17.73 -10.06 -2.36
C ILE A 150 18.46 -8.71 -2.34
N ALA A 151 19.24 -8.41 -3.39
CA ALA A 151 19.92 -7.13 -3.54
C ALA A 151 18.91 -5.96 -3.71
N PRO A 152 19.22 -4.72 -3.26
CA PRO A 152 18.26 -3.62 -3.25
C PRO A 152 17.61 -3.34 -4.62
N MET A 153 18.39 -3.33 -5.71
CA MET A 153 17.85 -3.13 -7.07
C MET A 153 16.92 -4.28 -7.51
N THR A 154 17.21 -5.52 -7.14
CA THR A 154 16.33 -6.67 -7.45
C THR A 154 15.04 -6.64 -6.62
N TYR A 155 15.09 -6.13 -5.38
CA TYR A 155 13.88 -5.88 -4.57
C TYR A 155 13.04 -4.73 -5.16
N ARG A 156 13.70 -3.66 -5.63
CA ARG A 156 13.06 -2.57 -6.39
C ARG A 156 12.32 -3.12 -7.61
N ASP A 157 12.96 -3.96 -8.42
CA ASP A 157 12.34 -4.52 -9.62
C ASP A 157 11.16 -5.46 -9.29
N MET A 158 11.24 -6.22 -8.19
CA MET A 158 10.09 -6.97 -7.66
C MET A 158 8.91 -6.04 -7.30
N MET A 159 9.18 -4.91 -6.64
CA MET A 159 8.14 -3.91 -6.32
C MET A 159 7.54 -3.29 -7.59
N VAL A 160 8.37 -2.92 -8.57
CA VAL A 160 7.91 -2.38 -9.86
C VAL A 160 6.98 -3.36 -10.56
N ASN A 161 7.35 -4.64 -10.65
CA ASN A 161 6.52 -5.68 -11.27
C ASN A 161 5.22 -5.95 -10.50
N LEU A 162 5.23 -5.86 -9.17
CA LEU A 162 4.02 -5.95 -8.34
C LEU A 162 3.06 -4.79 -8.65
N PHE A 163 3.54 -3.55 -8.57
CA PHE A 163 2.71 -2.35 -8.74
C PHE A 163 2.25 -2.12 -10.19
N ALA A 164 3.09 -2.44 -11.19
CA ALA A 164 2.70 -2.40 -12.60
C ALA A 164 1.53 -3.34 -12.92
N SER A 165 1.34 -4.42 -12.16
CA SER A 165 0.19 -5.32 -12.32
C SER A 165 -1.16 -4.73 -11.87
N CYS A 166 -1.15 -3.50 -11.34
CA CYS A 166 -2.32 -2.65 -11.04
C CYS A 166 -2.18 -1.27 -11.72
N GLU A 167 -1.54 -1.22 -12.89
CA GLU A 167 -1.40 -0.04 -13.78
C GLU A 167 -0.50 1.11 -13.28
N PHE A 168 0.18 0.96 -12.14
CA PHE A 168 1.13 1.95 -11.66
C PHE A 168 2.36 2.03 -12.57
N LYS A 169 2.85 3.25 -12.83
CA LYS A 169 4.03 3.54 -13.63
C LYS A 169 5.07 4.29 -12.78
N ILE A 170 6.35 4.12 -13.07
CA ILE A 170 7.43 4.89 -12.44
C ILE A 170 7.35 6.34 -12.92
N PHE A 171 7.41 7.29 -11.98
CA PHE A 171 7.51 8.71 -12.30
C PHE A 171 8.75 9.32 -11.65
N GLN A 172 9.57 10.02 -12.45
CA GLN A 172 10.66 10.85 -11.94
C GLN A 172 10.14 11.97 -11.04
N THR A 173 10.95 12.35 -10.05
CA THR A 173 10.58 13.25 -8.95
C THR A 173 11.85 13.75 -8.27
N ASN A 174 11.85 14.97 -7.74
CA ASN A 174 12.95 15.52 -6.92
C ASN A 174 12.68 15.45 -5.41
N GLU A 175 11.81 14.54 -4.97
CA GLU A 175 11.57 14.31 -3.55
C GLU A 175 12.90 13.84 -2.89
N PRO A 176 13.39 14.51 -1.84
CA PRO A 176 14.72 14.25 -1.28
C PRO A 176 14.96 12.79 -0.86
N ASN A 177 13.97 12.12 -0.26
CA ASN A 177 14.14 10.75 0.22
C ASN A 177 14.17 9.74 -0.93
N ILE A 178 13.39 9.94 -1.99
CA ILE A 178 13.44 9.16 -3.23
C ILE A 178 14.75 9.43 -4.00
N MET A 179 15.24 10.66 -4.01
CA MET A 179 16.54 11.01 -4.62
C MET A 179 17.76 10.50 -3.83
N MET A 180 17.58 10.12 -2.56
CA MET A 180 18.67 9.69 -1.67
C MET A 180 19.38 8.41 -2.14
N ARG A 181 18.68 7.51 -2.86
CA ARG A 181 19.22 6.20 -3.28
C ARG A 181 18.61 5.75 -4.62
N PRO A 182 19.39 5.15 -5.54
CA PRO A 182 18.89 4.76 -6.87
C PRO A 182 17.84 3.65 -6.83
N GLU A 183 17.86 2.79 -5.82
CA GLU A 183 16.83 1.76 -5.65
C GLU A 183 15.49 2.34 -5.19
N ASN A 184 15.45 3.53 -4.58
CA ASN A 184 14.18 4.13 -4.15
C ASN A 184 13.28 4.42 -5.36
N LEU A 185 11.96 4.40 -5.13
CA LEU A 185 10.98 4.59 -6.20
C LEU A 185 9.77 5.43 -5.78
N PHE A 186 9.26 6.16 -6.75
CA PHE A 186 7.94 6.75 -6.73
C PHE A 186 7.16 6.18 -7.93
N MET A 187 5.99 5.59 -7.64
CA MET A 187 5.11 5.05 -8.67
C MET A 187 3.69 5.56 -8.46
N ALA A 188 2.96 5.75 -9.57
CA ALA A 188 1.57 6.19 -9.52
C ALA A 188 0.72 5.59 -10.65
N ARG A 189 -0.58 5.41 -10.37
CA ARG A 189 -1.66 5.23 -11.34
C ARG A 189 -2.44 6.53 -11.42
N ILE A 190 -2.60 7.09 -12.62
CA ILE A 190 -3.47 8.25 -12.87
C ILE A 190 -4.82 7.70 -13.31
N GLY A 191 -5.88 7.99 -12.55
CA GLY A 191 -7.25 7.57 -12.88
C GLY A 191 -7.81 8.24 -14.15
N ALA A 192 -8.73 7.54 -14.82
CA ALA A 192 -9.26 7.96 -16.12
C ALA A 192 -9.97 9.34 -16.12
N ASN A 193 -10.51 9.77 -14.98
CA ASN A 193 -11.27 11.03 -14.85
C ASN A 193 -10.37 12.22 -14.45
N ILE A 194 -9.07 12.01 -14.25
CA ILE A 194 -8.13 13.08 -13.85
C ILE A 194 -7.86 14.02 -15.03
N SER A 195 -8.44 15.22 -14.97
CA SER A 195 -8.34 16.24 -16.03
C SER A 195 -6.91 16.76 -16.25
N GLU A 196 -6.61 17.20 -17.47
CA GLU A 196 -5.27 17.67 -17.87
C GLU A 196 -4.67 18.74 -16.92
N PRO A 197 -5.42 19.75 -16.43
CA PRO A 197 -4.87 20.72 -15.47
C PRO A 197 -4.39 20.07 -14.17
N VAL A 198 -5.05 18.99 -13.72
CA VAL A 198 -4.63 18.21 -12.54
C VAL A 198 -3.38 17.39 -12.86
N GLN A 199 -3.31 16.75 -14.04
CA GLN A 199 -2.10 16.03 -14.48
C GLN A 199 -0.89 16.98 -14.61
N LYS A 200 -1.12 18.21 -15.09
CA LYS A 200 -0.10 19.27 -15.14
C LYS A 200 0.38 19.67 -13.75
N ARG A 201 -0.52 19.91 -12.78
CA ARG A 201 -0.11 20.16 -11.38
C ARG A 201 0.62 18.97 -10.76
N PHE A 202 0.20 17.73 -11.02
CA PHE A 202 0.92 16.53 -10.60
C PHE A 202 2.36 16.47 -11.15
N LYS A 203 2.57 16.89 -12.41
CA LYS A 203 3.92 17.05 -12.98
C LYS A 203 4.73 18.11 -12.23
N MET A 204 4.16 19.29 -11.94
CA MET A 204 4.85 20.39 -11.24
C MET A 204 5.23 20.00 -9.80
N VAL A 205 4.28 19.46 -9.04
CA VAL A 205 4.45 19.06 -7.63
C VAL A 205 5.52 17.96 -7.46
N ARG A 206 5.65 17.03 -8.42
CA ARG A 206 6.74 16.03 -8.44
C ARG A 206 8.14 16.66 -8.50
N PHE A 207 8.27 17.87 -9.02
CA PHE A 207 9.53 18.62 -9.07
C PHE A 207 9.57 19.81 -8.10
N ASN A 208 8.68 19.83 -7.10
CA ASN A 208 8.53 20.93 -6.13
C ASN A 208 8.28 22.31 -6.77
N LEU A 209 7.68 22.32 -7.97
CA LEU A 209 7.29 23.53 -8.68
C LEU A 209 5.82 23.86 -8.39
N SER A 210 5.48 25.15 -8.44
CA SER A 210 4.13 25.71 -8.44
C SER A 210 3.61 25.87 -9.87
#